data_AF-A0A7J8TE88-F1
#
_entry.id   AF-A0A7J8TE88-F1
#
_cell.length_a   1.000
_cell.length_b   1.000
_cell.length_c   1.000
_cell.angle_alpha   90.00
_cell.angle_beta   90.00
_cell.angle_gamma   90.00
#
_symmetry.space_group_name_H-M   'P 1'
#
loop_
_entity.id
_entity.type
_entity.pdbx_description
1 polymer ?
#
loop_
_entity_poly.entity_id
_entity_poly.type
_entity_poly.pdbx_seq_one_letter_code
_entity_poly.pdbx_strand_id
1 'polypeptide(L)' 'MCLPLRVQFYFNLPEVQKAFHENRTNLSYRWRGCFTTNFKYNEADKDLDMLPALKNLRQQFIPITIFR' A
#
# COMPACT_ATOMS: atom_id res chain seq x y z
N MET A 1 18.81 7.92 2.53
CA MET A 1 17.33 8.09 2.54
C MET A 1 16.80 7.67 3.90
N CYS A 2 16.38 8.62 4.75
CA CYS A 2 16.05 8.36 6.17
C CYS A 2 14.55 8.39 6.50
N LEU A 3 13.71 8.88 5.58
CA LEU A 3 12.27 9.03 5.81
C LEU A 3 11.56 7.69 6.08
N PRO A 4 11.80 6.60 5.31
CA PRO A 4 11.17 5.31 5.58
C PRO A 4 11.50 4.74 6.96
N LEU A 5 12.74 4.97 7.45
CA LEU A 5 13.18 4.53 8.77
C LEU A 5 12.44 5.25 9.89
N ARG A 6 12.21 6.57 9.75
CA ARG A 6 11.43 7.35 10.72
C ARG A 6 9.97 6.89 10.78
N VAL A 7 9.37 6.65 9.63
CA VAL A 7 7.99 6.17 9.53
C VAL A 7 7.86 4.80 10.21
N GLN A 8 8.77 3.87 9.90
CA GLN A 8 8.77 2.55 10.51
C GLN A 8 9.00 2.60 12.02
N PHE A 9 9.89 3.47 12.50
CA PHE A 9 10.07 3.67 13.94
C PHE A 9 8.79 4.16 14.62
N TYR A 10 8.19 5.23 14.09
CA TYR A 10 7.04 5.89 14.70
C TYR A 10 5.81 4.97 14.79
N PHE A 11 5.48 4.24 13.72
CA PHE A 11 4.33 3.34 13.70
C PHE A 11 4.51 2.06 14.54
N ASN A 12 5.72 1.78 15.03
CA ASN A 12 5.96 0.66 15.96
C ASN A 12 5.98 1.07 17.43
N LEU A 13 5.68 2.33 17.76
CA LEU A 13 5.50 2.77 19.15
C LEU A 13 4.14 2.28 19.69
N PRO A 14 4.08 1.66 20.89
CA PRO A 14 2.84 1.12 21.44
C PRO A 14 1.71 2.15 21.59
N GLU A 15 2.07 3.39 21.96
CA GLU A 15 1.13 4.49 22.13
C GLU A 15 0.51 4.90 20.79
N VAL A 16 1.33 4.90 19.73
CA VAL A 16 0.90 5.19 18.37
C VAL A 16 0.00 4.07 17.86
N GLN A 17 0.40 2.81 18.00
CA GLN A 17 -0.43 1.66 17.58
C GLN A 17 -1.80 1.68 18.29
N LYS A 18 -1.81 1.95 19.60
CA LYS A 18 -3.05 2.06 20.38
C LYS A 18 -3.95 3.20 19.88
N ALA A 19 -3.37 4.37 19.59
CA ALA A 19 -4.09 5.52 19.07
C ALA A 19 -4.73 5.27 17.70
N PHE A 20 -4.02 4.58 16.80
CA PHE A 20 -4.53 4.17 15.49
C PHE A 20 -5.41 2.93 15.52
N HIS A 21 -5.63 2.34 16.70
CA HIS A 21 -6.35 1.09 16.84
C HIS A 21 -5.72 -0.08 16.06
N GLU A 22 -4.41 0.03 15.84
CA GLU A 22 -3.58 -0.99 15.23
C GLU A 22 -3.24 -2.08 16.27
N ASN A 23 -2.91 -3.28 15.80
CA ASN A 23 -2.35 -4.37 16.62
C ASN A 23 -3.21 -4.77 17.85
N ARG A 24 -4.53 -4.58 17.80
CA ARG A 24 -5.47 -4.95 18.88
C ARG A 24 -5.43 -6.44 19.25
N THR A 25 -5.03 -7.29 18.31
CA THR A 25 -4.99 -8.75 18.45
C THR A 25 -3.58 -9.29 18.68
N ASN A 26 -2.57 -8.44 18.93
CA ASN A 26 -1.17 -8.84 19.09
C ASN A 26 -0.64 -9.66 17.90
N LEU A 27 -0.63 -9.04 16.71
CA LEU A 27 -0.02 -9.59 15.51
C LEU A 27 1.43 -10.02 15.79
N SER A 28 1.82 -11.16 15.21
CA SER A 28 3.16 -11.75 15.38
C SER A 28 4.28 -10.99 14.66
N TYR A 29 3.95 -9.91 13.94
CA TYR A 29 4.88 -9.13 13.16
C TYR A 29 4.71 -7.63 13.42
N ARG A 30 5.80 -6.90 13.20
CA ARG A 30 5.86 -5.44 13.35
C ARG A 30 5.33 -4.73 12.11
N TRP A 31 4.86 -3.50 12.29
CA TRP A 31 4.45 -2.63 11.19
C TRP A 31 5.64 -2.36 10.26
N ARG A 32 5.39 -2.40 8.94
CA ARG A 32 6.37 -2.07 7.88
C ARG A 32 5.62 -1.46 6.69
N GLY A 33 6.29 -0.58 5.95
CA GLY A 33 5.68 0.10 4.79
C GLY A 33 5.31 -0.85 3.65
N CYS A 34 6.19 -1.77 3.29
CA CYS A 34 5.92 -2.82 2.31
C CYS A 34 6.47 -4.16 2.82
N PHE A 35 5.76 -5.25 2.53
CA PHE A 35 6.27 -6.61 2.70
C PHE A 35 6.84 -7.07 1.36
N THR A 36 8.11 -7.44 1.34
CA THR A 36 8.78 -7.96 0.13
C THR A 36 8.74 -9.50 0.06
N THR A 37 8.49 -10.15 1.19
CA THR A 37 8.45 -11.61 1.31
C THR A 37 7.01 -12.11 1.42
N ASN A 38 6.76 -13.31 0.90
CA ASN A 38 5.49 -14.05 1.01
C ASN A 38 4.28 -13.50 0.23
N PHE A 39 4.47 -12.52 -0.64
CA PHE A 39 3.44 -12.16 -1.62
C PHE A 39 3.57 -13.03 -2.86
N LYS A 40 2.54 -13.85 -3.13
CA LYS A 40 2.40 -14.60 -4.38
C LYS A 40 1.71 -13.70 -5.41
N TYR A 41 2.47 -12.79 -6.02
CA TYR A 41 1.97 -12.05 -7.17
C TYR A 41 1.76 -13.01 -8.34
N ASN A 42 0.69 -12.78 -9.11
CA ASN A 42 0.56 -13.42 -10.39
C ASN A 42 1.43 -12.66 -11.39
N GLU A 43 2.47 -13.32 -11.90
CA GLU A 43 3.40 -12.70 -12.85
C GLU A 43 2.68 -12.26 -14.14
N ALA A 44 1.61 -12.93 -14.52
CA ALA A 44 0.79 -12.56 -15.68
C ALA A 44 0.08 -11.20 -15.52
N ASP A 45 -0.14 -10.73 -14.28
CA ASP A 45 -0.84 -9.46 -14.03
C ASP A 45 0.04 -8.24 -14.34
N LYS A 46 1.37 -8.40 -14.34
CA LYS A 46 2.32 -7.30 -14.54
C LYS A 46 2.24 -6.69 -15.94
N ASP A 47 1.96 -7.51 -16.93
CA ASP A 47 1.93 -7.13 -18.35
C ASP A 47 0.52 -6.81 -18.86
N LEU A 48 -0.48 -6.80 -17.96
CA LEU A 48 -1.86 -6.49 -18.34
C LEU A 48 -1.99 -5.03 -18.80
N ASP A 49 -2.57 -4.85 -19.98
CA ASP A 49 -2.87 -3.52 -20.50
C ASP A 49 -3.99 -2.85 -19.70
N MET A 50 -3.66 -1.73 -19.05
CA MET A 50 -4.58 -0.92 -18.27
C MET A 50 -5.36 0.10 -19.13
N LEU A 51 -4.98 0.31 -20.40
CA LEU A 51 -5.63 1.28 -21.28
C LEU A 51 -7.14 1.01 -21.51
N PRO A 52 -7.62 -0.24 -21.66
CA PRO A 52 -9.05 -0.52 -21.76
C PRO A 52 -9.83 -0.05 -20.53
N ALA A 53 -9.28 -0.26 -19.32
CA ALA A 53 -9.90 0.18 -18.08
C ALA A 53 -9.97 1.72 -18.01
N LEU A 54 -8.90 2.42 -18.38
CA LEU A 54 -8.87 3.88 -18.42
C LEU A 54 -9.86 4.46 -19.44
N LYS A 55 -10.03 3.81 -20.61
CA LYS A 55 -11.04 4.19 -21.60
C LYS A 55 -12.46 4.07 -21.05
N ASN A 56 -12.76 3.00 -20.32
CA ASN A 56 -14.07 2.79 -19.69
C ASN A 56 -14.37 3.85 -18.62
N LEU A 57 -13.40 4.17 -17.77
CA LEU A 57 -13.54 5.23 -16.76
C LEU A 57 -13.80 6.61 -17.41
N ARG A 58 -13.10 6.90 -18.51
CA ARG A 58 -13.33 8.14 -19.28
C ARG A 58 -14.73 8.20 -19.89
N GLN A 59 -15.27 7.09 -20.40
CA GLN A 59 -16.64 7.02 -20.94
C GLN A 59 -17.70 7.29 -19.87
N GLN A 60 -17.41 6.98 -18.62
CA GLN A 60 -18.26 7.29 -17.46
C GLN A 60 -18.05 8.72 -16.94
N PHE A 61 -17.30 9.55 -17.68
CA PHE A 61 -16.95 10.92 -17.29
C PHE A 61 -16.21 11.02 -15.95
N ILE A 62 -15.49 9.97 -15.56
CA ILE A 62 -14.64 9.98 -14.37
C ILE A 62 -13.33 10.69 -14.71
N PRO A 63 -12.96 11.78 -14.00
CA PRO A 63 -11.71 12.49 -14.24
C PRO A 63 -10.50 11.65 -13.83
N ILE A 64 -9.51 11.56 -14.70
CA ILE A 64 -8.28 10.78 -14.47
C ILE A 64 -7.08 11.72 -14.51
N THR A 65 -6.24 11.69 -13.48
CA THR A 65 -4.95 12.41 -13.45
C THR A 65 -3.81 11.41 -13.40
N ILE A 66 -2.89 11.49 -14.36
CA ILE A 66 -1.64 10.72 -14.36
C ILE A 66 -0.50 11.70 -14.11
N PHE A 67 0.28 11.47 -13.07
CA PHE A 67 1.42 12.31 -12.69
C PHE A 67 2.72 11.50 -12.77
N ARG A 68 3.82 12.20 -13.01
CA ARG A 68 5.18 11.65 -13.09
C ARG A 68 5.90 11.83 -11.77
#